data_AF-A0A1B6C1L3-F1
#
_entry.id   AF-A0A1B6C1L3-F1
#
_cell.length_a   1.000
_cell.length_b   1.000
_cell.length_c   1.000
_cell.angle_alpha   90.00
_cell.angle_beta   90.00
_cell.angle_gamma   90.00
#
_symmetry.space_group_name_H-M   'P 1'
#
loop_
_entity.id
_entity.type
_entity.pdbx_description
1 polymer ?
#
loop_
_entity_poly.entity_id
_entity_poly.type
_entity_poly.pdbx_seq_one_letter_code
_entity_poly.pdbx_strand_id
1 'polypeptide(L)'
;EKVRKFRQQKKMMKELRKEGLVKKQNEKKEMLDEVKKFRKGVRKDLDFLESNKSKKVKPVGNKMDQLSKKSQLKRRYKDSKFGFGGKKRGLKTNTRESSEIPPTEKNDERTEKRGIS
;
A
#
# COMPACT_ATOMS: atom_id res chain seq x y z
N GLU A 1 -2.13 -22.05 -21.77
CA GLU A 1 -1.79 -22.85 -20.56
C GLU A 1 -1.21 -22.06 -19.37
N LYS A 2 -0.26 -21.14 -19.58
CA LYS A 2 0.39 -20.35 -18.50
C LYS A 2 -0.60 -19.61 -17.57
N VAL A 3 -1.69 -19.05 -18.12
CA VAL A 3 -2.73 -18.36 -17.34
C VAL A 3 -3.44 -19.30 -16.35
N ARG A 4 -3.67 -20.56 -16.72
CA ARG A 4 -4.30 -21.55 -15.82
C ARG A 4 -3.38 -21.86 -14.64
N LYS A 5 -2.08 -22.05 -14.90
CA LYS A 5 -1.05 -22.25 -13.85
C LYS A 5 -1.00 -21.07 -12.88
N PHE A 6 -0.99 -19.83 -13.38
CA PHE A 6 -1.02 -18.64 -12.51
C PHE A 6 -2.30 -18.52 -11.67
N ARG A 7 -3.46 -18.92 -12.21
CA ARG A 7 -4.72 -18.94 -11.43
C ARG A 7 -4.67 -19.99 -10.33
N GLN A 8 -4.18 -21.19 -10.61
CA GLN A 8 -4.02 -22.26 -9.62
C GLN A 8 -3.08 -21.82 -8.49
N GLN A 9 -1.91 -21.25 -8.82
CA GLN A 9 -0.99 -20.70 -7.81
C GLN A 9 -1.65 -19.63 -6.95
N LYS A 10 -2.39 -18.69 -7.55
CA LYS A 10 -3.12 -17.66 -6.79
C LYS A 10 -4.21 -18.23 -5.88
N LYS A 11 -4.89 -19.31 -6.30
CA LYS A 11 -5.89 -20.01 -5.49
C LYS A 11 -5.24 -20.65 -4.27
N MET A 12 -4.18 -21.44 -4.48
CA MET A 12 -3.41 -22.08 -3.40
C MET A 12 -2.82 -21.04 -2.43
N MET A 13 -2.27 -19.93 -2.93
CA MET A 13 -1.76 -18.85 -2.06
C MET A 13 -2.84 -18.23 -1.18
N LYS A 14 -4.09 -18.14 -1.66
CA LYS A 14 -5.21 -17.61 -0.86
C LYS A 14 -5.62 -18.60 0.22
N GLU A 15 -5.68 -19.89 -0.10
CA GLU A 15 -5.98 -20.96 0.86
C GLU A 15 -4.92 -21.02 1.96
N LEU A 16 -3.63 -21.06 1.58
CA LEU A 16 -2.51 -21.05 2.51
C LEU A 16 -2.50 -19.84 3.45
N ARG A 17 -2.91 -18.66 2.95
CA ARG A 17 -3.05 -17.46 3.81
C ARG A 17 -4.18 -17.61 4.84
N LYS A 18 -5.32 -18.14 4.43
CA LYS A 18 -6.46 -18.37 5.34
C LYS A 18 -6.08 -19.38 6.41
N GLU A 19 -5.49 -20.51 6.01
CA GLU A 19 -5.01 -21.54 6.92
C GLU A 19 -3.97 -20.98 7.91
N GLY A 20 -3.01 -20.18 7.42
CA GLY A 20 -2.02 -19.55 8.27
C GLY A 20 -2.64 -18.60 9.32
N LEU A 21 -3.76 -17.93 8.99
CA LEU A 21 -4.48 -17.08 9.95
C LEU A 21 -5.20 -17.92 11.00
N VAL A 22 -5.90 -18.97 10.57
CA VAL A 22 -6.63 -19.89 11.47
C VAL A 22 -5.65 -20.58 12.42
N LYS A 23 -4.52 -21.10 11.91
CA LYS A 23 -3.47 -21.72 12.75
C LYS A 23 -2.98 -20.76 13.83
N LYS A 24 -2.66 -19.51 13.47
CA LYS A 24 -2.24 -18.49 14.45
C LYS A 24 -3.32 -18.18 15.50
N GLN A 25 -4.59 -18.14 15.10
CA GLN A 25 -5.68 -17.89 16.04
C GLN A 25 -5.89 -19.07 16.99
N ASN A 26 -5.78 -20.30 16.49
CA ASN A 26 -5.88 -21.52 17.30
C ASN A 26 -4.72 -21.60 18.29
N GLU A 27 -3.47 -21.43 17.82
CA GLU A 27 -2.28 -21.38 18.69
C GLU A 27 -2.42 -20.32 19.80
N LYS A 28 -2.93 -19.12 19.46
CA LYS A 28 -3.19 -18.05 20.44
C LYS A 28 -4.27 -18.47 21.44
N LYS A 29 -5.33 -19.13 21.00
CA LYS A 29 -6.43 -19.57 21.87
C LYS A 29 -5.93 -20.65 22.85
N GLU A 30 -5.20 -21.64 22.35
CA GLU A 30 -4.60 -22.70 23.16
C GLU A 30 -3.66 -22.12 24.23
N MET A 31 -2.76 -21.21 23.83
CA MET A 31 -1.88 -20.51 24.77
C MET A 31 -2.66 -19.74 25.85
N LEU A 32 -3.73 -19.02 25.48
CA LEU A 32 -4.55 -18.29 26.44
C LEU A 32 -5.28 -19.23 27.41
N ASP A 33 -5.74 -20.38 26.93
CA ASP A 33 -6.42 -21.36 27.77
C ASP A 33 -5.44 -22.02 28.75
N GLU A 34 -4.19 -22.27 28.35
CA GLU A 34 -3.13 -22.73 29.24
C GLU A 34 -2.75 -21.69 30.29
N VAL A 35 -2.57 -20.42 29.89
CA VAL A 35 -2.32 -19.30 30.81
C VAL A 35 -3.47 -19.16 31.81
N LYS A 36 -4.72 -19.31 31.38
CA LYS A 36 -5.88 -19.27 32.28
C LYS A 36 -5.88 -20.44 33.26
N LYS A 37 -5.54 -21.67 32.81
CA LYS A 37 -5.44 -22.85 33.69
C LYS A 37 -4.35 -22.65 34.75
N PHE A 38 -3.20 -22.11 34.36
CA PHE A 38 -2.10 -21.78 35.28
C PHE A 38 -2.52 -20.71 36.29
N ARG A 39 -3.12 -19.60 35.84
CA ARG A 39 -3.62 -18.53 36.72
C ARG A 39 -4.67 -19.04 37.71
N LYS A 40 -5.48 -20.02 37.32
CA LYS A 40 -6.49 -20.64 38.19
C LYS A 40 -5.92 -21.77 39.08
N GLY A 41 -4.64 -22.11 38.96
CA GLY A 41 -3.99 -23.17 39.74
C GLY A 41 -4.35 -24.60 39.32
N VAL A 42 -5.01 -24.79 38.17
CA VAL A 42 -5.40 -26.11 37.64
C VAL A 42 -4.19 -26.86 37.06
N ARG A 43 -3.24 -26.12 36.49
CA ARG A 43 -1.92 -26.63 36.07
C ARG A 43 -0.84 -25.84 36.81
N LYS A 44 0.22 -26.52 37.26
CA LYS A 44 1.39 -25.90 37.91
C LYS A 44 2.61 -25.83 37.00
N ASP A 45 2.55 -26.49 35.85
CA ASP A 45 3.69 -26.66 34.94
C ASP A 45 3.78 -25.50 33.93
N LEU A 46 5.02 -25.10 33.60
CA LEU A 46 5.34 -23.94 32.74
C LEU A 46 5.64 -24.32 31.28
N ASP A 47 5.26 -25.53 30.84
CA ASP A 47 5.58 -26.09 29.52
C ASP A 47 5.17 -25.20 28.33
N PHE A 48 4.12 -24.37 28.49
CA PHE A 48 3.64 -23.46 27.45
C PHE A 48 4.65 -22.36 27.08
N LEU A 49 5.61 -22.08 27.96
CA LEU A 49 6.63 -21.05 27.75
C LEU A 49 7.86 -21.59 26.98
N GLU A 50 8.14 -22.89 27.10
CA GLU A 50 9.32 -23.51 26.47
C GLU A 50 9.11 -23.79 24.98
N SER A 51 7.90 -24.17 24.58
CA SER A 51 7.53 -24.45 23.19
C SER A 51 7.77 -23.27 22.23
N ASN A 52 7.80 -22.03 22.74
CA ASN A 52 7.93 -20.82 21.93
C ASN A 52 9.36 -20.25 21.84
N LYS A 53 10.34 -20.74 22.62
CA LYS A 53 11.73 -20.21 22.59
C LYS A 53 12.47 -20.48 21.28
N SER A 54 12.04 -21.46 20.49
CA SER A 54 12.67 -21.83 19.21
C SER A 54 12.31 -20.91 18.04
N LYS A 55 11.27 -20.07 18.17
CA LYS A 55 10.81 -19.16 17.10
C LYS A 55 11.23 -17.72 17.40
N LYS A 56 12.53 -17.41 17.36
CA LYS A 56 13.01 -16.01 17.32
C LYS A 56 12.49 -15.36 16.03
N VAL A 57 11.37 -14.64 16.13
CA VAL A 57 10.80 -13.84 15.05
C VAL A 57 11.78 -12.70 14.75
N LYS A 58 12.48 -12.76 13.62
CA LYS A 58 13.26 -11.62 13.11
C LYS A 58 12.30 -10.43 12.93
N PRO A 59 12.69 -9.19 13.29
CA PRO A 59 11.84 -8.02 13.11
C PRO A 59 11.51 -7.88 11.62
N VAL A 60 10.25 -8.15 11.27
CA VAL A 60 9.74 -7.97 9.92
C VAL A 60 9.65 -6.46 9.70
N GLY A 61 10.56 -5.92 8.88
CA GLY A 61 10.57 -4.50 8.51
C GLY A 61 9.15 -4.00 8.17
N ASN A 62 8.81 -2.83 8.70
CA ASN A 62 7.47 -2.24 8.70
C ASN A 62 6.82 -2.26 7.30
N LYS A 63 5.97 -3.26 7.05
CA LYS A 63 5.15 -3.35 5.81
C LYS A 63 4.25 -2.12 5.60
N MET A 64 3.98 -1.38 6.67
CA MET A 64 3.27 -0.09 6.64
C MET A 64 3.99 0.95 5.78
N ASP A 65 5.32 0.99 5.80
CA ASP A 65 6.10 1.98 5.03
C ASP A 65 6.03 1.75 3.52
N GLN A 66 5.92 0.49 3.09
CA GLN A 66 5.80 0.16 1.67
C GLN A 66 4.39 0.42 1.14
N LEU A 67 3.36 0.17 1.95
CA LEU A 67 1.98 0.50 1.60
C LEU A 67 1.77 2.02 1.54
N SER A 68 2.43 2.78 2.43
CA SER A 68 2.35 4.24 2.47
C SER A 68 2.96 4.86 1.21
N LYS A 69 4.14 4.41 0.76
CA LYS A 69 4.80 4.91 -0.46
C LYS A 69 3.92 4.76 -1.70
N LYS A 70 3.29 3.60 -1.90
CA LYS A 70 2.40 3.36 -3.04
C LYS A 70 1.13 4.22 -2.99
N SER A 71 0.58 4.44 -1.79
CA SER A 71 -0.56 5.32 -1.57
C SER A 71 -0.22 6.78 -1.87
N GLN A 72 0.95 7.25 -1.41
CA GLN A 72 1.45 8.60 -1.67
C GLN A 72 1.64 8.86 -3.17
N LEU A 73 2.20 7.90 -3.92
CA LEU A 73 2.40 8.06 -5.37
C LEU A 73 1.07 8.18 -6.13
N LYS A 74 0.06 7.38 -5.75
CA LYS A 74 -1.31 7.49 -6.31
C LYS A 74 -1.95 8.84 -5.99
N ARG A 75 -1.75 9.36 -4.78
CA ARG A 75 -2.25 10.67 -4.38
C ARG A 75 -1.62 11.78 -5.22
N ARG A 76 -0.29 11.79 -5.37
CA ARG A 76 0.44 12.76 -6.20
C ARG A 76 -0.06 12.77 -7.66
N TYR A 77 -0.30 11.60 -8.25
CA TYR A 77 -0.85 11.50 -9.61
C TYR A 77 -2.28 12.06 -9.73
N LYS A 78 -3.14 11.84 -8.72
CA LYS A 78 -4.48 12.41 -8.70
C LYS A 78 -4.45 13.92 -8.50
N ASP A 79 -3.59 14.39 -7.61
CA ASP A 79 -3.43 15.82 -7.33
C ASP A 79 -2.88 16.59 -8.54
N SER A 80 -1.98 15.98 -9.34
CA SER A 80 -1.52 16.60 -10.59
C SER A 80 -2.61 16.64 -11.66
N LYS A 81 -3.42 15.57 -11.77
CA LYS A 81 -4.46 15.45 -12.80
C LYS A 81 -5.71 16.27 -12.50
N PHE A 82 -6.15 16.29 -11.25
CA PHE A 82 -7.45 16.85 -10.85
C PHE A 82 -7.33 18.04 -9.89
N GLY A 83 -6.12 18.35 -9.42
CA GLY A 83 -5.89 19.29 -8.32
C GLY A 83 -6.03 18.62 -6.95
N PHE A 84 -5.51 19.29 -5.92
CA PHE A 84 -5.46 18.74 -4.56
C PHE A 84 -6.87 18.39 -4.06
N GLY A 85 -7.09 17.13 -3.70
CA GLY A 85 -8.40 16.64 -3.25
C GLY A 85 -9.49 16.64 -4.34
N GLY A 86 -9.13 16.75 -5.62
CA GLY A 86 -10.08 16.82 -6.74
C GLY A 86 -10.62 18.23 -7.03
N LYS A 87 -10.10 19.26 -6.35
CA LYS A 87 -10.44 20.66 -6.62
C LYS A 87 -9.73 21.13 -7.90
N LYS A 88 -10.50 21.40 -8.96
CA LYS A 88 -9.98 21.92 -10.24
C LYS A 88 -9.17 23.21 -10.00
N ARG A 89 -7.93 23.26 -10.49
CA ARG A 89 -6.96 24.37 -10.28
C ARG A 89 -7.30 25.68 -10.98
N GLY A 90 -8.53 25.89 -11.45
CA GLY A 90 -8.88 27.11 -12.20
C GLY A 90 -8.04 27.30 -13.47
N LEU A 91 -7.38 26.27 -14.02
CA LEU A 91 -6.49 26.38 -15.20
C LEU A 91 -7.17 26.92 -16.47
N LYS A 92 -8.50 27.02 -16.48
CA LYS A 92 -9.31 27.56 -17.57
C LYS A 92 -9.91 28.93 -17.23
N THR A 93 -9.63 29.51 -16.07
CA THR A 93 -10.08 30.86 -15.72
C THR A 93 -9.10 31.86 -16.29
N ASN A 94 -9.62 32.92 -16.93
CA ASN A 94 -8.79 34.03 -17.39
C ASN A 94 -8.12 34.69 -16.18
N THR A 95 -6.79 34.69 -16.16
CA THR A 95 -6.00 35.48 -15.22
C THR A 95 -5.83 36.90 -15.77
N ARG A 96 -5.61 37.89 -14.90
CA ARG A 96 -5.34 39.27 -15.33
C ARG A 96 -4.17 39.35 -16.33
N GLU A 97 -3.17 38.48 -16.15
CA GLU A 97 -2.03 38.30 -17.06
C GLU A 97 -2.44 37.80 -18.45
N SER A 98 -3.52 37.00 -18.57
CA SER A 98 -4.02 36.54 -19.87
C SER A 98 -4.80 37.61 -20.66
N SER A 99 -5.29 38.64 -19.97
CA SER A 99 -5.98 39.79 -20.58
C SER A 99 -5.07 40.98 -20.88
N GLU A 100 -3.90 41.03 -20.23
CA GLU A 100 -2.88 42.03 -20.49
C GLU A 100 -2.01 41.52 -21.64
N ILE A 101 -2.45 41.76 -22.88
CA ILE A 101 -1.58 41.69 -24.06
C ILE A 101 -0.85 43.04 -24.12
N PRO A 102 0.43 43.15 -23.74
CA PRO A 102 1.19 44.36 -24.01
C PRO A 102 1.36 44.49 -25.54
N PRO A 103 1.07 45.66 -26.14
CA PRO A 103 1.44 45.88 -27.52
C PRO A 103 2.96 46.04 -27.58
N THR A 104 3.63 45.25 -28.45
CA THR A 104 5.08 45.16 -28.77
C THR A 104 5.72 43.90 -28.17
N GLU A 105 6.24 42.91 -28.89
CA GLU A 105 6.83 42.81 -30.23
C GLU A 105 6.47 41.45 -30.86
N LYS A 106 6.22 41.45 -32.17
CA LYS A 106 6.33 40.25 -33.02
C LYS A 106 7.83 39.90 -33.11
N ASN A 107 8.14 38.63 -33.41
CA ASN A 107 9.48 38.02 -33.60
C ASN A 107 9.99 37.41 -32.29
N ASP A 108 10.39 36.15 -32.16
CA ASP A 108 10.68 35.02 -33.05
C ASP A 108 10.49 33.76 -32.20
N GLU A 109 9.88 32.69 -32.76
CA GLU A 109 10.01 31.28 -32.33
C GLU A 109 8.94 30.38 -33.01
N ARG A 110 8.46 30.76 -34.20
CA ARG A 110 7.57 29.91 -35.01
C ARG A 110 8.26 29.21 -36.18
N THR A 111 9.56 28.93 -36.06
CA THR A 111 10.35 28.31 -37.14
C THR A 111 10.86 26.89 -36.86
N GLU A 112 10.60 26.28 -35.70
CA GLU A 112 11.12 24.91 -35.43
C GLU A 112 10.08 23.78 -35.34
N LYS A 113 8.77 24.05 -35.52
CA LYS A 113 7.73 23.02 -35.41
C LYS A 113 6.74 22.93 -36.58
N ARG A 114 7.23 23.13 -37.81
CA ARG A 114 6.56 22.63 -39.02
C ARG A 114 7.58 22.08 -39.99
N GLY A 115 8.07 20.87 -39.70
CA GLY A 115 8.64 20.03 -40.74
C GLY A 115 7.53 19.64 -41.72
N ILE A 116 7.45 20.34 -42.85
CA ILE A 116 6.78 19.91 -44.08
C ILE A 116 7.53 20.56 -45.26
N SER A 117 8.52 19.84 -45.80
CA SER A 117 8.75 19.52 -47.22
C SER A 117 10.17 18.96 -47.35
#